data_AF-Q12II6-F1
#
_entry.id   AF-Q12II6-F1
#
_cell.length_a   1.000
_cell.length_b   1.000
_cell.length_c   1.000
_cell.angle_alpha   90.00
_cell.angle_beta   90.00
_cell.angle_gamma   90.00
#
_symmetry.space_group_name_H-M   'P 1'
#
loop_
_entity.id
_entity.type
_entity.pdbx_description
1 polymer ?
#
loop_
_entity_poly.entity_id
_entity_poly.type
_entity_poly.pdbx_seq_one_letter_code
_entity_poly.pdbx_strand_id
1 'polypeptide(L)'
;MKLGVLIIPTVCIWLAFSFSASAQQEQVESIPFYGVVSYYKLRPVYSQFDGVLVDVYVKGGDRLEPNQPLVKIQREEIGYEAIFIRNTLESAVVSRLDVQEGHKVNRFSQIMMIADYSQYLVKIDVSQQDLLKLREIGNAEVIFSPSSAEPLIKTGKLHSINEPNQGDFGLYQVEIIVDCAQRCAQQIRSGSIAKVILHSAHPMQKTAMRSGH
;
A
#
# COMPACT_ATOMS: atom_id res chain seq x y z
N MET A 1 17.70 -52.74 -69.29
CA MET A 1 18.40 -51.45 -69.51
C MET A 1 17.40 -50.31 -69.49
N LYS A 2 17.41 -49.46 -68.45
CA LYS A 2 17.20 -48.00 -68.56
C LYS A 2 17.53 -47.36 -67.21
N LEU A 3 18.31 -46.29 -67.29
CA LEU A 3 19.16 -45.68 -66.28
C LEU A 3 18.36 -45.01 -65.14
N GLY A 4 18.81 -45.24 -63.91
CA GLY A 4 18.48 -44.42 -62.74
C GLY A 4 19.34 -43.16 -62.73
N VAL A 5 18.70 -42.00 -62.62
CA VAL A 5 19.35 -40.69 -62.48
C VAL A 5 19.33 -40.33 -60.99
N LEU A 6 20.51 -40.32 -60.38
CA LEU A 6 20.72 -39.91 -59.00
C LEU A 6 20.94 -38.39 -58.97
N ILE A 7 19.96 -37.64 -58.46
CA ILE A 7 20.06 -36.19 -58.27
C ILE A 7 20.49 -35.96 -56.82
N ILE A 8 21.71 -35.45 -56.64
CA ILE A 8 22.25 -35.02 -55.34
C ILE A 8 21.99 -33.51 -55.25
N PRO A 9 21.06 -33.02 -54.40
CA PRO A 9 20.92 -31.60 -54.16
C PRO A 9 22.03 -31.12 -53.22
N THR A 10 22.81 -30.19 -53.76
CA THR A 10 23.89 -29.43 -53.15
C THR A 10 23.40 -28.74 -51.87
N VAL A 11 23.97 -29.11 -50.73
CA VAL A 11 23.73 -28.47 -49.43
C VAL A 11 24.45 -27.13 -49.40
N CYS A 12 23.75 -26.03 -49.67
CA CYS A 12 24.23 -24.68 -49.40
C CYS A 12 24.21 -24.44 -47.89
N ILE A 13 25.36 -24.61 -47.25
CA ILE A 13 25.58 -24.24 -45.85
C ILE A 13 25.63 -22.70 -45.78
N TRP A 14 24.49 -22.08 -45.48
CA TRP A 14 24.45 -20.68 -45.09
C TRP A 14 25.01 -20.57 -43.66
N LEU A 15 26.26 -20.09 -43.56
CA LEU A 15 26.84 -19.62 -42.30
C LEU A 15 26.06 -18.40 -41.82
N ALA A 16 25.04 -18.63 -41.00
CA ALA A 16 24.34 -17.58 -40.28
C ALA A 16 25.29 -16.98 -39.23
N PHE A 17 25.96 -15.89 -39.61
CA PHE A 17 26.67 -15.02 -38.68
C PHE A 17 25.65 -14.44 -37.70
N SER A 18 25.56 -15.04 -36.50
CA SER A 18 24.77 -14.51 -35.40
C SER A 18 25.51 -13.31 -34.84
N PHE A 19 25.16 -12.12 -35.30
CA PHE A 19 25.53 -10.88 -34.61
C PHE A 19 24.76 -10.84 -33.29
N SER A 20 25.39 -11.31 -32.22
CA SER A 20 24.94 -11.00 -30.86
C SER A 20 25.22 -9.53 -30.59
N ALA A 21 24.29 -8.66 -30.97
CA ALA A 21 24.24 -7.30 -30.46
C ALA A 21 24.14 -7.40 -28.93
N SER A 22 25.25 -7.12 -28.24
CA SER A 22 25.30 -7.10 -26.80
C SER A 22 24.48 -5.90 -26.32
N ALA A 23 23.18 -6.11 -26.12
CA ALA A 23 22.33 -5.16 -25.45
C ALA A 23 22.87 -5.05 -24.02
N GLN A 24 23.60 -3.97 -23.74
CA GLN A 24 24.00 -3.62 -22.39
C GLN A 24 22.71 -3.49 -21.58
N GLN A 25 22.40 -4.51 -20.78
CA GLN A 25 21.27 -4.48 -19.87
C GLN A 25 21.55 -3.39 -18.85
N GLU A 26 20.79 -2.31 -18.99
CA GLU A 26 20.75 -1.21 -18.05
C GLU A 26 20.24 -1.75 -16.71
N GLN A 27 21.17 -2.00 -15.77
CA GLN A 27 20.81 -2.40 -14.42
C GLN A 27 20.18 -1.20 -13.73
N VAL A 28 18.85 -1.18 -13.66
CA VAL A 28 18.10 -0.24 -12.82
C VAL A 28 18.42 -0.57 -11.37
N GLU A 29 19.13 0.33 -10.69
CA GLU A 29 19.40 0.20 -9.26
C GLU A 29 18.08 0.26 -8.49
N SER A 30 17.88 -0.71 -7.60
CA SER A 30 16.69 -0.79 -6.76
C SER A 30 17.12 -0.84 -5.31
N ILE A 31 16.50 -0.01 -4.48
CA ILE A 31 16.83 0.10 -3.05
C ILE A 31 15.62 -0.40 -2.26
N PRO A 32 15.77 -1.49 -1.48
CA PRO A 32 14.69 -2.01 -0.66
C PRO A 32 14.57 -1.26 0.66
N PHE A 33 13.35 -0.90 1.03
CA PHE A 33 12.98 -0.34 2.32
C PHE A 33 11.90 -1.18 2.97
N TYR A 34 11.71 -1.01 4.28
CA TYR A 34 10.63 -1.63 5.03
C TYR A 34 9.83 -0.55 5.72
N GLY A 35 8.51 -0.66 5.66
CA GLY A 35 7.60 0.36 6.16
C GLY A 35 6.39 -0.20 6.86
N VAL A 36 5.72 0.66 7.60
CA VAL A 36 4.48 0.34 8.30
C VAL A 36 3.30 0.71 7.41
N VAL A 37 2.36 -0.22 7.29
CA VAL A 37 1.12 -0.03 6.55
C VAL A 37 0.08 0.62 7.45
N SER A 38 -0.59 1.66 6.98
CA SER A 38 -1.74 2.27 7.63
C SER A 38 -2.88 2.49 6.64
N TYR A 39 -4.09 2.72 7.13
CA TYR A 39 -5.17 3.20 6.27
C TYR A 39 -4.87 4.62 5.78
N TYR A 40 -5.16 4.90 4.52
CA TYR A 40 -4.96 6.25 3.97
C TYR A 40 -6.00 7.25 4.48
N LYS A 41 -7.27 6.84 4.54
CA LYS A 41 -8.38 7.70 5.01
C LYS A 41 -9.01 7.12 6.27
N LEU A 42 -8.89 7.88 7.35
CA LEU A 42 -9.54 7.61 8.63
C LEU A 42 -10.65 8.64 8.84
N ARG A 43 -11.80 8.20 9.36
CA ARG A 43 -12.92 9.08 9.69
C ARG A 43 -13.40 8.76 11.11
N PRO A 44 -13.37 9.74 12.02
CA PRO A 44 -13.99 9.57 13.33
C PRO A 44 -15.51 9.58 13.18
N VAL A 45 -16.17 8.71 13.95
CA VAL A 45 -17.62 8.70 14.13
C VAL A 45 -17.93 9.35 15.45
N TYR A 46 -18.67 10.45 15.41
CA TYR A 46 -19.06 11.21 16.59
C TYR A 46 -20.52 10.98 16.95
N SER A 47 -20.84 11.07 18.25
CA SER A 47 -22.23 11.18 18.69
C SER A 47 -22.81 12.53 18.25
N GLN A 48 -24.04 12.53 17.77
CA GLN A 48 -24.80 13.74 17.45
C GLN A 48 -25.68 14.21 18.61
N PHE A 49 -25.82 13.38 19.65
CA PHE A 49 -26.74 13.58 20.75
C PHE A 49 -26.10 13.24 22.09
N ASP A 50 -26.63 13.83 23.16
CA ASP A 50 -26.33 13.42 24.52
C ASP A 50 -27.16 12.18 24.87
N GLY A 51 -26.54 11.20 25.53
CA GLY A 51 -27.23 9.96 25.87
C GLY A 51 -26.33 8.85 26.39
N VAL A 52 -26.86 7.63 26.38
CA VAL A 52 -26.17 6.40 26.78
C VAL A 52 -26.11 5.45 25.60
N LEU A 53 -24.92 4.90 25.34
CA LEU A 53 -24.76 3.79 24.38
C LEU A 53 -25.45 2.55 24.93
N VAL A 54 -26.48 2.09 24.24
CA VAL A 54 -27.24 0.89 24.64
C VAL A 54 -26.60 -0.35 24.07
N ASP A 55 -26.36 -0.34 22.75
CA ASP A 55 -25.82 -1.48 22.02
C ASP A 55 -24.66 -1.03 21.12
N VAL A 56 -23.63 -1.87 21.03
CA VAL A 56 -22.53 -1.71 20.07
C VAL A 56 -22.51 -2.94 19.14
N TYR A 57 -22.80 -2.72 17.85
CA TYR A 57 -22.99 -3.81 16.88
C TYR A 57 -21.71 -4.24 16.14
N VAL A 58 -20.58 -3.59 16.42
CA VAL A 58 -19.33 -3.76 15.66
C VAL A 58 -18.12 -3.78 16.61
N LYS A 59 -17.06 -4.49 16.22
CA LYS A 59 -15.78 -4.54 16.93
C LYS A 59 -14.62 -4.09 16.05
N GLY A 60 -13.48 -3.79 16.67
CA GLY A 60 -12.24 -3.47 15.95
C GLY A 60 -11.86 -4.57 14.96
N GLY A 61 -11.59 -4.18 13.72
CA GLY A 61 -11.28 -5.06 12.60
C GLY A 61 -12.49 -5.52 11.79
N ASP A 62 -13.73 -5.26 12.23
CA ASP A 62 -14.91 -5.61 11.46
C ASP A 62 -15.02 -4.79 10.17
N ARG A 63 -15.41 -5.44 9.08
CA ARG A 63 -15.80 -4.78 7.84
C ARG A 63 -17.25 -4.35 7.91
N LEU A 64 -17.53 -3.22 7.31
CA LEU A 64 -18.82 -2.56 7.40
C LEU A 64 -19.44 -2.46 6.01
N GLU A 65 -20.66 -2.95 5.91
CA GLU A 65 -21.52 -2.73 4.74
C GLU A 65 -22.12 -1.32 4.78
N PRO A 66 -22.49 -0.73 3.63
CA PRO A 66 -23.22 0.52 3.60
C PRO A 66 -24.49 0.45 4.45
N ASN A 67 -24.77 1.50 5.21
CA ASN A 67 -25.96 1.63 6.07
C ASN A 67 -26.05 0.61 7.24
N GLN A 68 -25.01 -0.20 7.46
CA GLN A 68 -24.94 -1.11 8.61
C GLN A 68 -24.99 -0.31 9.93
N PRO A 69 -25.82 -0.72 10.91
CA PRO A 69 -25.83 -0.08 12.22
C PRO A 69 -24.50 -0.32 12.95
N LEU A 70 -23.96 0.74 13.53
CA LEU A 70 -22.70 0.73 14.28
C LEU A 70 -22.96 0.68 15.78
N VAL A 71 -23.80 1.61 16.24
CA VAL A 71 -24.20 1.73 17.65
C VAL A 71 -25.63 2.21 17.77
N LYS A 72 -26.25 1.93 18.92
CA LYS A 72 -27.55 2.46 19.34
C LYS A 72 -27.39 3.35 20.56
N ILE A 73 -27.93 4.56 20.49
CA ILE A 73 -27.86 5.55 21.57
C ILE A 73 -29.26 5.83 22.08
N GLN A 74 -29.48 5.62 23.38
CA GLN A 74 -30.67 6.12 24.07
C GLN A 74 -30.42 7.57 24.46
N ARG A 75 -31.21 8.48 23.90
CA ARG A 75 -31.10 9.91 24.19
C ARG A 75 -31.55 10.21 25.61
N GLU A 76 -30.91 11.19 26.23
CA GLU A 76 -31.29 11.69 27.57
C GLU A 76 -32.53 12.60 27.52
N GLU A 77 -32.81 13.22 26.39
CA GLU A 77 -34.00 14.04 26.19
C GLU A 77 -35.29 13.21 26.32
N ILE A 78 -36.20 13.66 27.17
CA ILE A 78 -37.45 12.96 27.50
C ILE A 78 -38.32 12.82 26.24
N GLY A 79 -38.85 11.62 26.01
CA GLY A 79 -39.81 11.33 24.94
C GLY A 79 -39.20 11.02 23.57
N TYR A 80 -37.87 10.94 23.47
CA TYR A 80 -37.20 10.54 22.24
C TYR A 80 -36.84 9.05 22.21
N GLU A 81 -37.04 8.44 21.04
CA GLU A 81 -36.63 7.07 20.77
C GLU A 81 -35.10 6.96 20.65
N ALA A 82 -34.60 5.73 20.83
CA ALA A 82 -33.19 5.42 20.60
C ALA A 82 -32.82 5.59 19.11
N ILE A 83 -31.63 6.12 18.85
CA ILE A 83 -31.15 6.40 17.49
C ILE A 83 -30.00 5.46 17.14
N PHE A 84 -29.98 5.02 15.88
CA PHE A 84 -28.89 4.24 15.31
C PHE A 84 -27.92 5.15 14.57
N ILE A 85 -26.63 5.05 14.89
CA ILE A 85 -25.58 5.58 14.03
C ILE A 85 -25.20 4.48 13.04
N ARG A 86 -25.15 4.84 11.75
CA ARG A 86 -24.95 3.89 10.65
C ARG A 86 -23.71 4.24 9.83
N ASN A 87 -23.10 3.23 9.21
CA ASN A 87 -22.00 3.42 8.27
C ASN A 87 -22.50 4.14 7.00
N THR A 88 -21.75 5.12 6.53
CA THR A 88 -22.01 5.88 5.30
C THR A 88 -20.98 5.63 4.20
N LEU A 89 -19.98 4.78 4.45
CA LEU A 89 -18.91 4.46 3.51
C LEU A 89 -19.20 3.16 2.76
N GLU A 90 -18.85 3.13 1.48
CA GLU A 90 -18.96 1.94 0.62
C GLU A 90 -17.98 0.83 0.99
N SER A 91 -16.83 1.18 1.55
CA SER A 91 -15.78 0.24 1.92
C SER A 91 -15.15 0.70 3.22
N ALA A 92 -15.65 0.18 4.34
CA ALA A 92 -15.17 0.58 5.65
C ALA A 92 -14.77 -0.59 6.54
N VAL A 93 -13.82 -0.31 7.42
CA VAL A 93 -13.39 -1.20 8.50
C VAL A 93 -13.30 -0.40 9.80
N VAL A 94 -13.72 -1.00 10.91
CA VAL A 94 -13.56 -0.39 12.23
C VAL A 94 -12.07 -0.45 12.60
N SER A 95 -11.39 0.69 12.55
CA SER A 95 -9.97 0.79 12.92
C SER A 95 -9.81 0.73 14.45
N ARG A 96 -10.66 1.46 15.17
CA ARG A 96 -10.62 1.54 16.64
C ARG A 96 -12.01 1.82 17.20
N LEU A 97 -12.35 1.22 18.33
CA LEU A 97 -13.55 1.49 19.10
C LEU A 97 -13.14 2.13 20.43
N ASP A 98 -13.65 3.32 20.74
CA ASP A 98 -13.23 4.12 21.91
C ASP A 98 -14.23 4.06 23.07
N VAL A 99 -15.39 3.44 22.86
CA VAL A 99 -16.50 3.39 23.82
C VAL A 99 -17.03 1.97 23.97
N GLN A 100 -17.77 1.74 25.06
CA GLN A 100 -18.43 0.47 25.36
C GLN A 100 -19.91 0.70 25.67
N GLU A 101 -20.70 -0.36 25.67
CA GLU A 101 -22.09 -0.33 26.10
C GLU A 101 -22.20 0.21 27.54
N GLY A 102 -23.25 0.99 27.79
CA GLY A 102 -23.45 1.71 29.05
C GLY A 102 -22.67 3.02 29.18
N HIS A 103 -21.74 3.35 28.28
CA HIS A 103 -21.03 4.63 28.32
C HIS A 103 -21.98 5.80 28.05
N LYS A 104 -21.86 6.84 28.88
CA LYS A 104 -22.46 8.15 28.58
C LYS A 104 -21.65 8.83 27.49
N VAL A 105 -22.34 9.35 26.48
CA VAL A 105 -21.76 10.14 25.40
C VAL A 105 -22.45 11.49 25.36
N ASN A 106 -21.67 12.53 25.07
CA ASN A 106 -22.19 13.83 24.73
C ASN A 106 -22.15 14.04 23.21
N ARG A 107 -22.82 15.07 22.72
CA ARG A 107 -22.66 15.56 21.36
C ARG A 107 -21.18 15.83 21.11
N PHE A 108 -20.67 15.33 19.99
CA PHE A 108 -19.26 15.38 19.59
C PHE A 108 -18.32 14.44 20.34
N SER A 109 -18.82 13.58 21.25
CA SER A 109 -18.02 12.45 21.75
C SER A 109 -17.61 11.55 20.59
N GLN A 110 -16.32 11.27 20.46
CA GLN A 110 -15.82 10.29 19.50
C GLN A 110 -16.19 8.88 20.00
N ILE A 111 -16.90 8.14 19.16
CA ILE A 111 -17.38 6.78 19.46
C ILE A 111 -16.37 5.77 18.92
N MET A 112 -15.96 5.94 17.67
CA MET A 112 -15.05 5.02 16.98
C MET A 112 -14.32 5.72 15.84
N MET A 113 -13.30 5.05 15.32
CA MET A 113 -12.60 5.42 14.10
C MET A 113 -12.88 4.37 13.03
N ILE A 114 -13.47 4.78 11.92
CA ILE A 114 -13.64 3.94 10.74
C ILE A 114 -12.59 4.31 9.69
N ALA A 115 -12.12 3.34 8.93
CA ALA A 115 -11.14 3.55 7.88
C ALA A 115 -11.66 3.05 6.54
N ASP A 116 -11.31 3.76 5.48
CA ASP A 116 -11.51 3.31 4.11
C ASP A 116 -10.40 2.30 3.74
N TYR A 117 -10.78 1.04 3.50
CA TYR A 117 -9.80 -0.01 3.16
C TYR A 117 -9.49 -0.10 1.66
N SER A 118 -10.03 0.79 0.83
CA SER A 118 -9.73 0.85 -0.61
C SER A 118 -8.33 1.38 -0.90
N GLN A 119 -7.74 2.13 0.04
CA GLN A 119 -6.42 2.74 -0.12
C GLN A 119 -5.59 2.60 1.16
N TYR A 120 -4.35 2.17 1.00
CA TYR A 120 -3.37 2.07 2.09
C TYR A 120 -2.25 3.09 1.88
N LEU A 121 -1.70 3.53 3.00
CA LEU A 121 -0.52 4.38 3.07
C LEU A 121 0.61 3.52 3.66
N VAL A 122 1.75 3.46 2.98
CA VAL A 122 2.96 2.82 3.50
C VAL A 122 3.97 3.90 3.83
N LYS A 123 4.38 3.96 5.10
CA LYS A 123 5.37 4.91 5.58
C LYS A 123 6.72 4.23 5.72
N ILE A 124 7.74 4.74 5.04
CA ILE A 124 9.12 4.28 5.13
C ILE A 124 10.01 5.44 5.57
N ASP A 125 11.08 5.13 6.31
CA ASP A 125 12.11 6.09 6.66
C ASP A 125 13.30 5.91 5.72
N VAL A 126 13.71 7.00 5.06
CA VAL A 126 14.74 7.00 4.01
C VAL A 126 15.84 7.99 4.37
N SER A 127 17.09 7.55 4.28
CA SER A 127 18.23 8.44 4.52
C SER A 127 18.30 9.54 3.45
N GLN A 128 18.80 10.73 3.81
CA GLN A 128 19.04 11.79 2.83
C GLN A 128 19.91 11.31 1.65
N GLN A 129 20.91 10.46 1.91
CA GLN A 129 21.81 9.94 0.88
C GLN A 129 21.08 9.06 -0.13
N ASP A 130 20.17 8.19 0.33
CA ASP A 130 19.40 7.34 -0.56
C ASP A 130 18.32 8.13 -1.30
N LEU A 131 17.70 9.11 -0.63
CA LEU A 131 16.75 10.01 -1.27
C LEU A 131 17.39 10.80 -2.44
N LEU A 132 18.64 11.23 -2.29
CA LEU A 132 19.41 11.90 -3.35
C LEU A 132 19.73 10.99 -4.54
N LYS A 133 19.71 9.66 -4.38
CA LYS A 133 19.83 8.69 -5.48
C LYS A 133 18.49 8.49 -6.20
N LEU A 134 17.39 8.75 -5.51
CA LEU A 134 16.01 8.53 -5.95
C LEU A 134 15.38 9.80 -6.56
N ARG A 135 16.17 10.70 -7.17
CA ARG A 135 15.77 12.06 -7.60
C ARG A 135 14.43 12.16 -8.34
N GLU A 136 13.98 11.10 -8.99
CA GLU A 136 12.65 10.99 -9.59
C GLU A 136 12.01 9.66 -9.16
N ILE A 137 11.24 9.68 -8.07
CA ILE A 137 10.47 8.52 -7.63
C ILE A 137 9.17 8.49 -8.45
N GLY A 138 9.13 7.63 -9.46
CA GLY A 138 7.92 7.41 -10.26
C GLY A 138 6.93 6.49 -9.54
N ASN A 139 7.18 5.19 -9.61
CA ASN A 139 6.36 4.16 -8.98
C ASN A 139 7.21 3.34 -8.00
N ALA A 140 6.58 2.87 -6.94
CA ALA A 140 7.16 1.94 -5.99
C ALA A 140 6.55 0.55 -6.18
N GLU A 141 7.35 -0.51 -6.08
CA GLU A 141 6.80 -1.85 -5.88
C GLU A 141 6.64 -2.09 -4.38
N VAL A 142 5.42 -2.40 -3.95
CA VAL A 142 5.07 -2.62 -2.54
C VAL A 142 4.67 -4.09 -2.37
N ILE A 143 5.42 -4.79 -1.53
CA ILE A 143 5.27 -6.21 -1.25
C ILE A 143 4.74 -6.34 0.18
N PHE A 144 3.47 -6.70 0.31
CA PHE A 144 2.84 -6.99 1.60
C PHE A 144 3.09 -8.44 2.00
N SER A 145 3.28 -8.65 3.31
CA SER A 145 3.59 -9.96 3.88
C SER A 145 4.79 -10.63 3.17
N PRO A 146 5.97 -9.97 3.11
CA PRO A 146 7.10 -10.42 2.29
C PRO A 146 7.67 -11.79 2.70
N SER A 147 7.33 -12.29 3.88
CA SER A 147 7.71 -13.63 4.38
C SER A 147 6.64 -14.71 4.13
N SER A 148 5.50 -14.36 3.51
CA SER A 148 4.45 -15.31 3.13
C SER A 148 4.87 -16.16 1.93
N ALA A 149 4.32 -17.36 1.81
CA ALA A 149 4.45 -18.19 0.60
C ALA A 149 3.84 -17.50 -0.64
N GLU A 150 2.82 -16.68 -0.42
CA GLU A 150 2.13 -15.89 -1.44
C GLU A 150 2.14 -14.41 -1.02
N PRO A 151 3.22 -13.67 -1.30
CA PRO A 151 3.27 -12.25 -0.99
C PRO A 151 2.37 -11.47 -1.97
N LEU A 152 1.69 -10.44 -1.46
CA LEU A 152 0.87 -9.56 -2.29
C LEU A 152 1.72 -8.41 -2.81
N ILE A 153 1.95 -8.39 -4.13
CA ILE A 153 2.72 -7.34 -4.81
C ILE A 153 1.76 -6.33 -5.43
N LYS A 154 2.00 -5.04 -5.18
CA LYS A 154 1.22 -3.92 -5.72
C LYS A 154 2.13 -2.79 -6.16
N THR A 155 1.65 -2.00 -7.13
CA THR A 155 2.27 -0.73 -7.47
C THR A 155 1.77 0.35 -6.52
N GLY A 156 2.68 1.04 -5.87
CA GLY A 156 2.43 2.23 -5.06
C GLY A 156 2.85 3.50 -5.80
N LYS A 157 2.19 4.61 -5.48
CA LYS A 157 2.54 5.95 -5.96
C LYS A 157 3.10 6.76 -4.80
N LEU A 158 4.19 7.48 -5.05
CA LEU A 158 4.70 8.45 -4.08
C LEU A 158 3.60 9.48 -3.77
N HIS A 159 3.32 9.67 -2.49
CA HIS A 159 2.36 10.66 -2.00
C HIS A 159 3.06 11.91 -1.48
N SER A 160 4.01 11.72 -0.57
CA SER A 160 4.72 12.81 0.10
C SER A 160 6.11 12.36 0.54
N ILE A 161 7.00 13.34 0.71
CA ILE A 161 8.29 13.19 1.37
C ILE A 161 8.29 14.24 2.47
N ASN A 162 8.24 13.80 3.72
CA ASN A 162 8.20 14.67 4.88
C ASN A 162 9.60 14.80 5.47
N GLU A 163 9.98 16.03 5.80
CA GLU A 163 11.19 16.28 6.57
C GLU A 163 11.05 15.66 7.97
N PRO A 164 12.17 15.20 8.57
CA PRO A 164 12.13 14.68 9.93
C PRO A 164 11.54 15.68 10.91
N ASN A 165 10.78 15.18 11.88
CA ASN A 165 10.41 15.99 13.04
C ASN A 165 11.69 16.42 13.78
N GLN A 166 11.65 17.58 14.44
CA GLN A 166 12.81 18.08 15.18
C GLN A 166 13.28 17.05 16.22
N GLY A 167 14.44 16.42 15.97
CA GLY A 167 15.01 15.36 16.80
C GLY A 167 15.37 14.08 16.02
N ASP A 168 14.75 13.85 14.87
CA ASP A 168 15.07 12.70 14.01
C ASP A 168 16.17 13.11 13.01
N PHE A 169 17.42 12.78 13.31
CA PHE A 169 18.54 13.19 12.46
C PHE A 169 18.60 12.37 11.17
N GLY A 170 18.27 13.01 10.04
CA GLY A 170 18.66 12.56 8.69
C GLY A 170 17.79 11.50 8.03
N LEU A 171 16.64 11.15 8.63
CA LEU A 171 15.66 10.24 8.04
C LEU A 171 14.42 11.01 7.57
N TYR A 172 14.13 10.94 6.27
CA TYR A 172 12.92 11.50 5.67
C TYR A 172 11.83 10.45 5.70
N GLN A 173 10.62 10.84 6.09
CA GLN A 173 9.47 9.94 6.03
C GLN A 173 8.84 10.04 4.63
N VAL A 174 9.00 8.98 3.85
CA VAL A 174 8.40 8.84 2.52
C VAL A 174 7.09 8.08 2.65
N GLU A 175 6.02 8.66 2.12
CA GLU A 175 4.69 8.07 2.15
C GLU A 175 4.26 7.61 0.75
N ILE A 176 3.78 6.37 0.66
CA ILE A 176 3.41 5.73 -0.61
C ILE A 176 1.96 5.28 -0.52
N ILE A 177 1.11 5.75 -1.44
CA ILE A 177 -0.28 5.32 -1.54
C ILE A 177 -0.36 4.08 -2.43
N VAL A 178 -1.07 3.06 -1.94
CA VAL A 178 -1.37 1.84 -2.68
C VAL A 178 -2.88 1.71 -2.85
N ASP A 179 -3.33 1.64 -4.10
CA ASP A 179 -4.72 1.39 -4.44
C ASP A 179 -5.04 -0.11 -4.32
N CYS A 180 -6.13 -0.38 -3.61
CA CYS A 180 -6.53 -1.69 -3.15
C CYS A 180 -8.04 -1.94 -3.28
N ALA A 181 -8.69 -1.23 -4.20
CA ALA A 181 -10.13 -1.31 -4.47
C ALA A 181 -10.67 -2.74 -4.69
N GLN A 182 -9.81 -3.73 -5.03
CA GLN A 182 -10.20 -5.14 -5.12
C GLN A 182 -9.15 -6.08 -4.50
N ARG A 183 -9.61 -7.02 -3.67
CA ARG A 183 -8.88 -8.18 -3.09
C ARG A 183 -7.79 -7.92 -2.04
N CYS A 184 -7.39 -6.68 -1.77
CA CYS A 184 -6.37 -6.41 -0.75
C CYS A 184 -6.86 -6.59 0.68
N ALA A 185 -8.14 -6.26 0.96
CA ALA A 185 -8.64 -6.11 2.32
C ALA A 185 -8.47 -7.38 3.18
N GLN A 186 -8.38 -8.56 2.57
CA GLN A 186 -8.21 -9.84 3.29
C GLN A 186 -6.76 -10.11 3.68
N GLN A 187 -5.80 -9.51 2.96
CA GLN A 187 -4.37 -9.81 3.11
C GLN A 187 -3.60 -8.66 3.77
N ILE A 188 -4.13 -7.43 3.69
CA ILE A 188 -3.51 -6.24 4.27
C ILE A 188 -4.23 -5.85 5.56
N ARG A 189 -3.45 -5.58 6.61
CA ARG A 189 -3.94 -5.05 7.89
C ARG A 189 -3.13 -3.81 8.24
N SER A 190 -3.78 -2.78 8.78
CA SER A 190 -3.06 -1.65 9.36
C SER A 190 -2.13 -2.14 10.48
N GLY A 191 -0.94 -1.58 10.56
CA GLY A 191 0.14 -1.99 11.45
C GLY A 191 1.02 -3.13 10.90
N SER A 192 0.69 -3.74 9.75
CA SER A 192 1.57 -4.74 9.14
C SER A 192 2.81 -4.10 8.52
N ILE A 193 3.84 -4.92 8.26
CA ILE A 193 5.06 -4.49 7.57
C ILE A 193 4.92 -4.77 6.07
N ALA A 194 5.35 -3.81 5.25
CA ALA A 194 5.51 -3.97 3.81
C ALA A 194 6.96 -3.70 3.41
N LYS A 195 7.46 -4.47 2.44
CA LYS A 195 8.72 -4.16 1.75
C LYS A 195 8.42 -3.24 0.57
N VAL A 196 9.16 -2.16 0.44
CA VAL A 196 9.03 -1.20 -0.65
C VAL A 196 10.30 -1.22 -1.48
N ILE A 197 10.18 -1.39 -2.79
CA ILE A 197 11.29 -1.30 -3.72
C ILE A 197 11.10 -0.01 -4.52
N LEU A 198 12.04 0.92 -4.34
CA LEU A 198 12.09 2.15 -5.11
C LEU A 198 13.10 1.99 -6.25
N HIS A 199 12.66 2.38 -7.45
CA HIS A 199 13.50 2.40 -8.64
C HIS A 199 13.98 3.83 -8.88
N SER A 200 15.29 4.00 -9.14
CA SER A 200 15.80 5.26 -9.68
C SER A 200 15.33 5.42 -11.13
N ALA A 201 14.76 6.58 -11.49
CA ALA A 201 14.46 6.86 -12.89
C ALA A 201 15.72 7.02 -13.76
N HIS A 202 16.87 7.30 -13.13
CA HIS A 202 18.13 7.50 -13.83
C HIS A 202 19.11 6.35 -13.54
N PRO A 203 19.52 5.59 -14.57
CA PRO A 203 20.56 4.58 -14.44
C PRO A 203 21.86 5.31 -14.10
N MET A 204 22.48 4.97 -12.96
CA MET A 204 23.77 5.53 -12.62
C MET A 204 24.78 5.10 -13.69
N GLN A 205 25.29 6.06 -14.47
CA GLN A 205 26.43 5.81 -15.33
C GLN A 205 27.60 5.42 -14.43
N LYS A 206 27.93 4.12 -14.38
CA LYS A 206 29.13 3.62 -13.71
C LYS A 206 30.31 4.34 -14.35
N THR A 207 30.83 5.36 -13.69
CA THR A 207 32.06 6.01 -14.12
C THR A 207 33.14 4.94 -14.01
N ALA A 208 33.62 4.44 -15.15
CA ALA A 208 34.66 3.42 -15.17
C ALA A 208 35.81 3.91 -14.31
N MET A 209 36.07 3.22 -13.18
CA MET A 209 37.24 3.49 -12.36
C MET A 209 38.45 3.36 -13.26
N ARG A 210 39.06 4.51 -13.56
CA ARG A 210 40.29 4.57 -14.33
C ARG A 210 41.37 3.96 -13.44
N SER A 211 41.71 2.70 -13.67
CA SER A 211 42.78 2.02 -12.94
C SER A 211 44.06 2.81 -13.17
N GLY A 212 44.53 3.52 -12.15
CA GLY A 212 45.85 4.14 -12.18
C GLY A 212 46.91 3.04 -12.25
N HIS A 213 47.73 3.09 -13.29
CA HIS A 213 49.02 2.40 -13.35
C HIS A 213 50.07 3.20 -12.58
#